data_AF-A0A8B9T3G7-F1
#
_entry.id   AF-A0A8B9T3G7-F1
#
_cell.length_a   1.000
_cell.length_b   1.000
_cell.length_c   1.000
_cell.angle_alpha   90.00
_cell.angle_beta   90.00
_cell.angle_gamma   90.00
#
_symmetry.space_group_name_H-M   'P 1'
#
loop_
_entity.id
_entity.type
_entity.pdbx_description
1 polymer ?
#
loop_
_entity_poly.entity_id
_entity_poly.type
_entity_poly.pdbx_seq_one_letter_code
_entity_poly.pdbx_strand_id
1 'polypeptide(L)' 'MKCPSCPSPILPSCSGNGIGFREKCFHFVENETNWNESQNVCLSLGAQLATIDSEEDLVK' A
#
# COMPACT_ATOMS: atom_id res chain seq x y z
N MET A 1 -3.96 -17.26 -12.24
CA MET A 1 -5.38 -17.24 -12.65
C MET A 1 -5.86 -15.80 -12.55
N LYS A 2 -6.20 -15.16 -13.67
CA LYS A 2 -6.73 -13.78 -13.74
C LYS A 2 -8.25 -13.87 -13.94
N CYS A 3 -9.03 -13.09 -13.20
CA CYS A 3 -10.48 -13.00 -13.44
C CYS A 3 -10.76 -12.20 -14.71
N PRO A 4 -11.71 -12.62 -15.57
CA PRO A 4 -11.76 -12.17 -16.96
C PRO A 4 -12.47 -10.83 -17.18
N SER A 5 -13.00 -10.17 -16.13
CA SER A 5 -13.95 -9.07 -16.32
C SER A 5 -14.26 -8.23 -15.07
N CYS A 6 -13.25 -7.53 -14.53
CA CYS A 6 -13.52 -6.34 -13.69
C CYS A 6 -12.96 -5.09 -14.38
N PRO A 7 -13.77 -4.05 -14.63
CA PRO A 7 -13.27 -2.75 -15.07
C PRO A 7 -12.70 -2.01 -13.85
N SER A 8 -11.52 -2.45 -13.41
CA SER A 8 -10.74 -1.76 -12.39
C SER A 8 -9.48 -1.26 -13.09
N PRO A 9 -9.03 -0.01 -12.85
CA PRO A 9 -7.75 0.45 -13.37
C PRO A 9 -6.70 -0.61 -12.98
N ILE A 10 -5.91 -1.03 -13.95
CA ILE A 10 -4.91 -2.08 -13.77
C ILE A 10 -3.81 -1.49 -12.90
N LEU A 11 -4.03 -1.51 -11.59
CA LEU A 11 -3.04 -1.13 -10.59
C LEU A 11 -1.88 -2.13 -10.73
N PRO A 12 -0.62 -1.70 -10.61
CA PRO A 12 0.50 -2.63 -10.55
C PRO A 12 0.15 -3.70 -9.52
N SER A 13 0.25 -4.97 -9.92
CA SER A 13 -0.10 -6.10 -9.05
C SER A 13 0.83 -6.03 -7.84
N CYS A 14 0.37 -5.43 -6.74
CA CYS A 14 1.17 -5.29 -5.52
C CYS A 14 1.60 -6.69 -5.10
N SER A 15 2.89 -6.88 -4.84
CA SER A 15 3.40 -8.18 -4.42
C SER A 15 2.86 -8.49 -3.02
N GLY A 16 2.14 -9.60 -2.85
CA GLY A 16 1.58 -10.03 -1.55
C GLY A 16 0.16 -9.50 -1.25
N ASN A 17 -0.19 -9.39 0.04
CA ASN A 17 -1.50 -8.93 0.54
C ASN A 17 -1.65 -7.39 0.54
N GLY A 18 -0.95 -6.69 -0.36
CA GLY A 18 -1.03 -5.23 -0.47
C GLY A 18 -2.30 -4.78 -1.19
N ILE A 19 -2.79 -3.58 -0.84
CA ILE A 19 -3.88 -2.90 -1.54
C ILE A 19 -3.26 -1.87 -2.48
N GLY A 20 -3.59 -1.96 -3.77
CA GLY A 20 -3.22 -0.93 -4.73
C GLY A 20 -4.18 0.25 -4.64
N PHE A 21 -3.65 1.47 -4.61
CA PHE A 21 -4.42 2.68 -4.81
C PHE A 21 -3.63 3.61 -5.71
N ARG A 22 -4.18 3.89 -6.90
CA ARG A 22 -3.47 4.59 -8.00
C ARG A 22 -2.11 3.92 -8.32
N GLU A 23 -1.04 4.68 -8.40
CA GLU A 23 0.29 4.15 -8.73
C GLU A 23 1.07 3.67 -7.48
N LYS A 24 0.39 3.59 -6.32
CA LYS A 24 0.99 3.21 -5.04
C LYS A 24 0.43 1.89 -4.53
N CYS A 25 1.28 1.15 -3.80
CA CYS A 25 0.92 -0.09 -3.09
C CYS A 25 1.02 0.15 -1.59
N PHE A 26 -0.05 -0.18 -0.87
CA PHE A 26 -0.13 0.00 0.58
C PHE A 26 -0.25 -1.34 1.27
N HIS A 27 0.52 -1.52 2.34
CA HIS A 27 0.44 -2.70 3.21
C HIS A 27 -0.03 -2.26 4.59
N PHE A 28 -1.09 -2.89 5.06
CA PHE A 28 -1.61 -2.67 6.41
C PHE A 28 -0.96 -3.68 7.36
N VAL A 29 -0.27 -3.17 8.37
CA VAL A 29 0.32 -3.97 9.44
C VAL A 29 -0.59 -3.80 10.66
N GLU A 30 -1.23 -4.88 11.10
CA GLU A 30 -2.16 -4.85 12.25
C GLU A 30 -1.44 -4.62 13.59
N ASN A 31 -0.12 -4.80 13.63
CA ASN A 31 0.65 -4.62 14.85
C ASN A 31 0.91 -3.14 15.14
N GLU A 32 0.36 -2.65 16.26
CA GLU A 32 0.62 -1.31 16.75
C GLU A 32 2.07 -1.21 17.25
N THR A 33 2.84 -0.33 16.63
CA THR A 33 4.26 -0.11 16.93
C THR A 33 4.56 1.38 16.97
N ASN A 34 5.63 1.76 17.67
CA ASN A 34 6.13 3.13 17.60
C ASN A 34 6.56 3.48 16.17
N TRP A 35 6.47 4.76 15.81
CA TRP A 35 6.79 5.25 14.46
C TRP A 35 8.12 4.71 13.90
N ASN A 36 9.18 4.70 14.73
CA ASN A 36 10.50 4.21 14.32
C ASN A 36 10.51 2.69 14.04
N GLU A 37 9.78 1.92 14.84
CA GLU A 37 9.64 0.47 14.66
C GLU A 37 8.78 0.18 13.43
N SER A 38 7.67 0.91 13.23
CA SER A 38 6.84 0.79 12.03
C SER A 38 7.65 1.09 10.76
N GLN A 39 8.52 2.11 10.80
CA GLN A 39 9.42 2.41 9.70
C GLN A 39 10.37 1.24 9.40
N ASN A 40 11.01 0.67 10.42
CA ASN A 40 11.90 -0.48 10.24
C ASN A 40 11.16 -1.70 9.65
N VAL A 41 9.93 -1.95 10.08
CA VAL A 41 9.08 -3.02 9.52
C VAL A 41 8.80 -2.77 8.04
N CYS A 42 8.37 -1.57 7.66
CA CYS A 42 8.14 -1.22 6.25
C CYS A 42 9.42 -1.36 5.41
N LEU A 43 10.56 -0.89 5.93
CA LEU A 43 11.86 -1.01 5.26
C LEU A 43 12.28 -2.46 5.06
N SER A 44 12.02 -3.34 6.04
CA SER A 44 12.28 -4.78 5.91
C SER A 44 11.44 -5.46 4.82
N LEU A 45 10.31 -4.86 4.44
CA LEU A 45 9.45 -5.32 3.35
C LEU A 45 9.84 -4.70 1.99
N GLY A 46 10.91 -3.90 1.94
CA GLY A 46 11.29 -3.13 0.75
C GLY A 46 10.33 -1.97 0.45
N ALA A 47 9.57 -1.53 1.45
CA ALA A 47 8.61 -0.45 1.38
C ALA A 47 9.05 0.72 2.30
N GLN A 48 8.22 1.74 2.37
CA GLN A 48 8.36 2.86 3.30
C GLN A 48 7.03 3.12 4.00
N LEU A 49 7.07 3.86 5.12
CA LEU A 49 5.83 4.30 5.76
C LEU A 49 4.97 5.08 4.77
N ALA A 50 3.66 4.84 4.80
CA ALA A 50 2.72 5.48 3.89
C ALA A 50 2.81 7.00 4.04
N THR A 51 3.07 7.67 2.92
CA THR A 51 3.09 9.13 2.82
C THR A 51 1.88 9.61 2.06
N ILE A 52 1.31 10.70 2.58
CA ILE A 52 0.28 11.49 1.90
C ILE A 52 1.03 12.48 1.02
N ASP A 53 1.01 12.24 -0.29
CA ASP A 53 1.75 13.08 -1.23
C ASP A 53 0.91 14.27 -1.70
N SER A 54 -0.41 14.08 -1.77
CA SER A 54 -1.33 15.12 -2.24
C SER A 54 -2.63 15.14 -1.43
N GLU A 55 -3.37 16.25 -1.49
CA GLU A 55 -4.68 16.37 -0.82
C GLU A 55 -5.66 15.29 -1.29
N GLU A 56 -5.53 14.86 -2.54
CA GLU A 56 -6.24 13.73 -3.15
C GLU A 56 -5.93 12.35 -2.54
N ASP A 57 -4.89 12.19 -1.69
CA ASP A 57 -4.69 11.01 -0.83
C ASP A 57 -5.50 11.13 0.48
N LEU A 58 -5.95 12.34 0.86
CA LEU A 58 -6.74 12.61 2.08
C LEU A 58 -8.26 12.59 1.84
N VAL A 59 -8.70 12.80 0.60
CA VAL A 59 -10.15 12.88 0.29
C VAL A 59 -10.72 11.47 0.16
N LYS A 60 -11.53 11.12 1.16
CA LYS A 60 -12.25 9.85 1.34
C LYS A 60 -13.31 9.58 0.27
#